data_AF-A0A1Q4DTZ8-F1
#
_entry.id   AF-A0A1Q4DTZ8-F1
#
_cell.length_a   1.000
_cell.length_b   1.000
_cell.length_c   1.000
_cell.angle_alpha   90.00
_cell.angle_beta   90.00
_cell.angle_gamma   90.00
#
_symmetry.space_group_name_H-M   'P 1'
#
loop_
_entity.id
_entity.type
_entity.pdbx_description
1 polymer ?
#
loop_
_entity_poly.entity_id
_entity_poly.type
_entity_poly.pdbx_seq_one_letter_code
_entity_poly.pdbx_strand_id
1 'polypeptide(L)'
;MNTAPTAEATHRDHAVIEQVIADLKNSALAHLPSGVFTANAAWPVCAAIAHNLTRAAGAPAGSVHTRARTGTIRTQLIHTPGRIARSTSRLVLHLPRDWPWEPGPDELFHRALHDPPRTPT
;
A
#
# COMPACT_ATOMS: atom_id res chain seq x y z
N MET A 1 -35.92 19.89 8.98
CA MET A 1 -35.48 18.75 8.15
C MET A 1 -34.21 19.18 7.43
N ASN A 2 -33.04 18.82 7.95
CA ASN A 2 -31.73 19.34 7.49
C ASN A 2 -30.91 18.20 6.87
N THR A 3 -31.09 17.96 5.57
CA THR A 3 -30.52 16.83 4.81
C THR A 3 -29.18 17.14 4.13
N ALA A 4 -28.76 18.41 4.12
CA ALA A 4 -27.44 18.82 3.62
C ALA A 4 -26.26 18.12 4.33
N PRO A 5 -26.21 18.02 5.67
CA PRO A 5 -25.10 17.31 6.35
C PRO A 5 -25.10 15.80 6.11
N THR A 6 -26.26 15.17 5.88
CA THR A 6 -26.33 13.75 5.55
C THR A 6 -25.86 13.49 4.12
N ALA A 7 -26.18 14.37 3.17
CA ALA A 7 -25.70 14.26 1.79
C ALA A 7 -24.17 14.38 1.71
N GLU A 8 -23.57 15.36 2.39
CA GLU A 8 -22.10 15.56 2.41
C GLU A 8 -21.35 14.35 2.97
N ALA A 9 -21.88 13.71 4.04
CA ALA A 9 -21.29 12.49 4.58
C ALA A 9 -21.29 11.35 3.54
N THR A 10 -22.43 11.13 2.86
CA THR A 10 -22.53 10.13 1.79
C THR A 10 -21.58 10.43 0.62
N HIS A 11 -21.44 11.71 0.24
CA HIS A 11 -20.49 12.10 -0.81
C HIS A 11 -19.04 11.79 -0.43
N ARG A 12 -18.64 12.01 0.83
CA ARG A 12 -17.28 11.65 1.30
C ARG A 12 -17.05 10.14 1.33
N ASP A 13 -18.03 9.36 1.77
CA ASP A 13 -17.93 7.90 1.76
C ASP A 13 -17.80 7.36 0.32
N HIS A 14 -18.58 7.92 -0.60
CA HIS A 14 -18.51 7.55 -2.01
C HIS A 14 -17.16 7.91 -2.64
N ALA A 15 -16.60 9.09 -2.32
CA ALA A 15 -15.29 9.51 -2.81
C ALA A 15 -14.16 8.55 -2.39
N VAL A 16 -14.24 7.96 -1.19
CA VAL A 16 -13.26 6.95 -0.74
C VAL A 16 -13.34 5.69 -1.62
N ILE A 17 -14.55 5.22 -1.92
CA ILE A 17 -14.76 4.04 -2.77
C ILE A 17 -14.25 4.31 -4.19
N GLU A 18 -14.59 5.47 -4.77
CA GLU A 18 -14.13 5.86 -6.11
C GLU A 18 -12.61 5.94 -6.19
N GLN A 19 -11.95 6.43 -5.14
CA GLN A 19 -10.50 6.48 -5.08
C GLN A 19 -9.86 5.08 -5.03
N VAL A 20 -10.45 4.14 -4.27
CA VAL A 20 -9.99 2.74 -4.24
C VAL A 20 -10.17 2.08 -5.61
N ILE A 21 -11.33 2.27 -6.25
CA ILE A 21 -11.61 1.74 -7.59
C ILE A 21 -10.61 2.31 -8.61
N ALA A 22 -10.31 3.62 -8.56
CA ALA A 22 -9.34 4.24 -9.43
C ALA A 22 -7.93 3.65 -9.24
N ASP A 23 -7.50 3.43 -7.99
CA ASP A 23 -6.20 2.79 -7.70
C ASP A 23 -6.13 1.34 -8.21
N LEU A 24 -7.20 0.56 -8.06
CA LEU A 24 -7.28 -0.81 -8.58
C LEU A 24 -7.26 -0.86 -10.11
N LYS A 25 -8.00 0.05 -10.77
CA LYS A 25 -7.99 0.23 -12.23
C LYS A 25 -6.61 0.64 -12.77
N ASN A 26 -5.87 1.47 -12.04
CA ASN A 26 -4.52 1.89 -12.39
C ASN A 26 -3.43 0.87 -11.98
N SER A 27 -3.81 -0.35 -11.59
CA SER A 27 -2.87 -1.40 -11.17
C SER A 27 -3.33 -2.78 -11.61
N ALA A 28 -3.69 -3.67 -10.67
CA ALA A 28 -3.95 -5.07 -10.92
C ALA A 28 -5.13 -5.29 -11.88
N LEU A 29 -6.17 -4.44 -11.85
CA LEU A 29 -7.31 -4.62 -12.77
C LEU A 29 -7.00 -4.21 -14.21
N ALA A 30 -5.95 -3.42 -14.46
CA ALA A 30 -5.50 -3.09 -15.82
C ALA A 30 -4.95 -4.32 -16.58
N HIS A 31 -4.65 -5.40 -15.87
CA HIS A 31 -3.95 -6.57 -16.40
C HIS A 31 -4.80 -7.85 -16.39
N LEU A 32 -6.10 -7.78 -16.06
CA LEU A 32 -7.05 -8.84 -16.44
C LEU A 32 -7.15 -8.84 -17.98
N PRO A 33 -6.96 -9.97 -18.68
CA PRO A 33 -8.07 -10.93 -18.84
C PRO A 33 -7.61 -12.35 -19.22
N SER A 34 -7.61 -13.30 -18.26
CA SER A 34 -7.31 -14.70 -18.58
C SER A 34 -8.47 -15.37 -19.33
N GLY A 35 -8.18 -16.30 -20.25
CA GLY A 35 -9.21 -17.16 -20.86
C GLY A 35 -9.81 -18.19 -19.88
N VAL A 36 -9.25 -18.30 -18.68
CA VAL A 36 -9.67 -19.26 -17.64
C VAL A 36 -10.53 -18.54 -16.60
N PHE A 37 -11.78 -19.00 -16.44
CA PHE A 37 -12.74 -18.41 -15.51
C PHE A 37 -12.24 -18.41 -14.05
N THR A 38 -11.66 -19.52 -13.59
CA THR A 38 -11.14 -19.62 -12.21
C THR A 38 -9.98 -18.68 -11.95
N ALA A 39 -9.13 -18.40 -12.95
CA ALA A 39 -8.08 -17.40 -12.84
C ALA A 39 -8.66 -15.99 -12.71
N ASN A 40 -9.69 -15.66 -13.48
CA ASN A 40 -10.39 -14.38 -13.36
C ASN A 40 -11.12 -14.23 -12.02
N ALA A 41 -11.59 -15.33 -11.42
CA ALA A 41 -12.20 -15.32 -10.09
C ALA A 41 -11.18 -15.10 -8.97
N ALA A 42 -9.99 -15.71 -9.07
CA ALA A 42 -8.91 -15.52 -8.09
C ALA A 42 -8.26 -14.13 -8.18
N TRP A 43 -8.21 -13.54 -9.38
CA TRP A 43 -7.55 -12.26 -9.62
C TRP A 43 -8.02 -11.10 -8.71
N PRO A 44 -9.32 -10.77 -8.61
CA PRO A 44 -9.77 -9.66 -7.77
C PRO A 44 -9.46 -9.89 -6.29
N VAL A 45 -9.43 -11.15 -5.82
CA VAL A 45 -9.02 -11.48 -4.45
C VAL A 45 -7.55 -11.12 -4.23
N CYS A 46 -6.67 -11.56 -5.13
CA CYS A 46 -5.25 -11.20 -5.09
C CYS A 46 -5.04 -9.68 -5.21
N ALA A 47 -5.79 -9.01 -6.08
CA ALA A 47 -5.73 -7.56 -6.25
C ALA A 47 -6.13 -6.82 -4.98
N ALA A 48 -7.18 -7.26 -4.29
CA ALA A 48 -7.62 -6.68 -3.02
C ALA A 48 -6.58 -6.88 -1.91
N ILE A 49 -5.99 -8.08 -1.80
CA ILE A 49 -4.91 -8.37 -0.85
C ILE A 49 -3.71 -7.46 -1.13
N ALA A 50 -3.25 -7.39 -2.38
CA ALA A 50 -2.12 -6.54 -2.77
C ALA A 50 -2.38 -5.06 -2.48
N HIS A 51 -3.60 -4.57 -2.74
CA HIS A 51 -4.01 -3.20 -2.41
C HIS A 51 -3.93 -2.95 -0.90
N ASN A 52 -4.52 -3.84 -0.09
CA ASN A 52 -4.55 -3.70 1.36
C ASN A 52 -3.15 -3.73 1.97
N LEU A 53 -2.28 -4.65 1.51
CA LEU A 53 -0.88 -4.70 1.95
C LEU A 53 -0.12 -3.43 1.56
N THR A 54 -0.36 -2.90 0.35
CA THR A 54 0.27 -1.65 -0.09
C THR A 54 -0.19 -0.47 0.79
N ARG A 55 -1.48 -0.36 1.12
CA ARG A 55 -1.97 0.68 2.05
C ARG A 55 -1.41 0.50 3.46
N ALA A 56 -1.37 -0.73 3.95
CA ALA A 56 -0.81 -1.06 5.26
C ALA A 56 0.67 -0.69 5.35
N ALA A 57 1.45 -0.90 4.29
CA ALA A 57 2.85 -0.49 4.21
C ALA A 57 3.04 1.04 4.18
N GLY A 58 2.11 1.78 3.58
CA GLY A 58 2.16 3.25 3.57
C GLY A 58 1.91 3.89 4.94
N ALA A 59 1.14 3.24 5.81
CA ALA A 59 0.75 3.78 7.12
C ALA A 59 1.93 4.00 8.10
N PRO A 60 2.89 3.08 8.26
CA PRO A 60 4.07 3.32 9.09
C PRO A 60 5.15 4.17 8.41
N ALA A 61 5.15 4.32 7.08
CA ALA A 61 6.18 5.00 6.28
C ALA A 61 6.11 6.54 6.29
N GLY A 62 5.49 7.12 7.32
CA GLY A 62 5.37 8.56 7.48
C GLY A 62 4.10 9.18 6.88
N SER A 63 3.88 10.47 7.18
CA SER A 63 2.64 11.19 6.85
C SER A 63 2.38 11.35 5.35
N VAL A 64 3.45 11.46 4.55
CA VAL A 64 3.37 11.55 3.08
C VAL A 64 2.83 10.25 2.49
N HIS A 65 3.44 9.11 2.85
CA HIS A 65 3.04 7.80 2.33
C HIS A 65 1.68 7.34 2.85
N THR A 66 1.30 7.74 4.07
CA THR A 66 -0.03 7.45 4.64
C THR A 66 -1.15 8.01 3.75
N ARG A 67 -0.95 9.20 3.18
CA ARG A 67 -1.93 9.88 2.32
C ARG A 67 -1.73 9.62 0.83
N ALA A 68 -0.62 9.01 0.43
CA ALA A 68 -0.27 8.78 -0.96
C ALA A 68 -1.22 7.79 -1.66
N ARG A 69 -1.31 7.87 -2.99
CA ARG A 69 -1.94 6.79 -3.80
C ARG A 69 -1.05 5.55 -3.82
N THR A 70 -1.65 4.38 -4.04
CA THR A 70 -0.89 3.11 -4.07
C THR A 70 0.19 3.07 -5.14
N GLY A 71 0.03 3.82 -6.25
CA GLY A 71 1.06 3.96 -7.27
C GLY A 71 2.35 4.59 -6.72
N THR A 72 2.23 5.67 -5.94
CA THR A 72 3.36 6.33 -5.29
C THR A 72 4.04 5.39 -4.28
N ILE A 73 3.26 4.68 -3.47
CA ILE A 73 3.77 3.70 -2.50
C ILE A 73 4.54 2.60 -3.22
N ARG A 74 4.03 2.07 -4.34
CA ARG A 74 4.77 1.06 -5.12
C ARG A 74 6.10 1.60 -5.61
N THR A 75 6.11 2.78 -6.22
CA THR A 75 7.34 3.36 -6.77
C THR A 75 8.39 3.68 -5.70
N GLN A 76 7.96 4.20 -4.55
CA GLN A 76 8.87 4.73 -3.54
C GLN A 76 9.21 3.70 -2.44
N LEU A 77 8.31 2.75 -2.13
CA LEU A 77 8.56 1.78 -1.05
C LEU A 77 8.84 0.37 -1.57
N ILE A 78 8.14 -0.09 -2.60
CA ILE A 78 8.14 -1.51 -2.99
C ILE A 78 9.12 -1.80 -4.14
N HIS A 79 9.15 -0.95 -5.16
CA HIS A 79 10.02 -1.10 -6.33
C HIS A 79 11.44 -0.56 -6.08
N THR A 80 11.74 -0.10 -4.88
CA THR A 80 13.08 0.34 -4.50
C THR A 80 14.04 -0.83 -4.64
N PRO A 81 15.12 -0.72 -5.44
CA PRO A 81 16.06 -1.81 -5.63
C PRO A 81 16.75 -2.12 -4.31
N GLY A 82 16.74 -3.38 -3.90
CA GLY A 82 17.37 -3.83 -2.67
C GLY A 82 18.07 -5.16 -2.86
N ARG A 83 19.21 -5.35 -2.18
CA ARG A 83 19.91 -6.63 -2.14
C ARG A 83 19.76 -7.24 -0.75
N ILE A 84 19.18 -8.43 -0.69
CA ILE A 84 19.12 -9.22 0.54
C ILE A 84 20.42 -10.01 0.69
N ALA A 85 21.08 -9.82 1.82
CA ALA A 85 22.21 -10.63 2.26
C ALA A 85 21.84 -11.34 3.56
N ARG A 86 22.44 -12.51 3.78
CA ARG A 86 22.34 -13.22 5.06
C ARG A 86 23.70 -13.17 5.74
N SER A 87 23.74 -12.65 6.95
CA SER A 87 24.92 -12.65 7.82
C SER A 87 24.61 -13.49 9.05
N THR A 88 25.27 -14.64 9.18
CA THR A 88 24.98 -15.63 10.23
C THR A 88 23.48 -15.94 10.30
N SER A 89 22.77 -15.45 11.32
CA SER A 89 21.34 -15.63 11.56
C SER A 89 20.50 -14.38 11.25
N ARG A 90 21.10 -13.32 10.71
CA ARG A 90 20.45 -12.03 10.41
C ARG A 90 20.28 -11.84 8.90
N LEU A 91 19.06 -11.47 8.49
CA LEU A 91 18.82 -10.94 7.16
C LEU A 91 19.18 -9.45 7.16
N VAL A 92 19.99 -9.05 6.19
CA VAL A 92 20.44 -7.66 5.98
C VAL A 92 19.93 -7.22 4.61
N LEU A 93 19.09 -6.20 4.58
CA LEU A 93 18.63 -5.58 3.35
C LEU A 93 19.52 -4.37 3.06
N HIS A 94 20.28 -4.43 1.97
CA HIS A 94 21.03 -3.29 1.45
C HIS A 94 20.14 -2.53 0.48
N LEU A 95 19.88 -1.27 0.81
CA LEU A 95 19.19 -0.33 -0.06
C LEU A 95 20.23 0.58 -0.75
N PRO A 96 19.83 1.44 -1.71
CA PRO A 96 20.71 2.45 -2.30
C PRO A 96 21.23 3.42 -1.23
N ARG A 97 21.87 4.53 -1.58
CA ARG A 97 22.16 5.61 -0.61
C ARG A 97 21.76 6.93 -1.21
N ASP A 98 21.36 7.88 -0.37
CA ASP A 98 21.08 9.27 -0.75
C ASP A 98 19.97 9.37 -1.81
N TRP A 99 19.02 8.42 -1.82
CA TRP A 99 17.94 8.43 -2.81
C TRP A 99 16.73 9.21 -2.26
N PRO A 100 15.92 9.86 -3.12
CA PRO A 100 15.01 10.93 -2.67
C PRO A 100 13.90 10.53 -1.69
N TRP A 101 13.62 9.23 -1.56
CA TRP A 101 12.55 8.70 -0.71
C TRP A 101 13.07 7.80 0.41
N GLU A 102 14.38 7.78 0.67
CA GLU A 102 15.04 6.98 1.73
C GLU A 102 14.37 7.02 3.11
N PRO A 103 13.88 8.17 3.62
CA PRO A 103 13.26 8.21 4.94
C PRO A 103 12.01 7.33 5.08
N GLY A 104 11.25 7.12 3.99
CA GLY A 104 10.00 6.35 4.02
C GLY A 104 10.21 4.85 4.26
N PRO A 105 11.02 4.16 3.43
CA PRO A 105 11.40 2.77 3.64
C PRO A 105 12.04 2.54 5.01
N ASP A 106 12.93 3.42 5.47
CA ASP A 106 13.57 3.30 6.78
C ASP A 106 12.55 3.33 7.92
N GLU A 107 11.61 4.28 7.90
CA GLU A 107 10.54 4.37 8.91
C GLU A 107 9.62 3.14 8.86
N LEU A 108 9.27 2.67 7.65
CA LEU A 108 8.49 1.43 7.45
C LEU A 108 9.20 0.23 8.07
N PHE A 109 10.46 -0.02 7.71
CA PHE A 109 11.18 -1.20 8.18
C PHE A 109 11.44 -1.13 9.68
N HIS A 110 11.79 0.04 10.21
CA HIS A 110 11.96 0.23 11.64
C HIS A 110 10.67 -0.12 12.40
N ARG A 111 9.53 0.46 11.99
CA ARG A 111 8.25 0.21 12.67
C ARG A 111 7.69 -1.19 12.46
N ALA A 112 7.89 -1.79 11.29
CA ALA A 112 7.34 -3.10 10.99
C ALA A 112 8.16 -4.25 11.60
N LEU A 113 9.47 -4.07 11.76
CA LEU A 113 10.39 -5.13 12.18
C LEU A 113 10.97 -4.94 13.59
N HIS A 114 10.95 -3.72 14.13
CA HIS A 114 11.62 -3.41 15.40
C HIS A 114 10.69 -2.85 16.47
N ASP A 115 9.64 -2.11 16.12
CA ASP A 115 8.67 -1.64 17.11
C ASP A 115 7.81 -2.81 17.63
N PRO A 116 7.53 -2.85 18.95
CA PRO A 116 6.53 -3.77 19.47
C PRO A 116 5.15 -3.42 18.88
N PRO A 117 4.28 -4.42 18.62
CA PRO A 117 2.97 -4.18 18.04
C PRO A 117 2.19 -3.20 18.92
N ARG A 118 1.66 -2.13 18.30
CA ARG A 118 0.85 -1.13 19.00
C ARG A 118 -0.35 -1.82 19.65
N THR A 119 -0.43 -1.73 20.97
CA THR A 119 -1.59 -2.21 21.72
C THR A 119 -2.77 -1.29 21.40
N PRO A 120 -3.91 -1.82 20.92
CA PRO A 120 -5.09 -0.99 20.72
C PRO A 120 -5.54 -0.44 22.08
N THR A 121 -5.81 0.87 22.11
CA THR A 121 -6.40 1.58 23.26
C THR A 121 -7.91 1.53 23.20
#